data_AF-A0A3A0DP90-F1
#
_entry.id   AF-A0A3A0DP90-F1
#
_cell.length_a   1.000
_cell.length_b   1.000
_cell.length_c   1.000
_cell.angle_alpha   90.00
_cell.angle_beta   90.00
_cell.angle_gamma   90.00
#
_symmetry.space_group_name_H-M   'P 1'
#
loop_
_entity.id
_entity.type
_entity.pdbx_description
1 polymer ?
#
loop_
_entity_poly.entity_id
_entity_poly.type
_entity_poly.pdbx_seq_one_letter_code
_entity_poly.pdbx_strand_id
1 'polypeptide(L)'
;MSDSAIADIGSTLIALLRQNMLDYVAAPEQIALVSPAEAAGQDIRMSLFLYSVVENPYLKNDNPREVNATRLVYPPLSLDLYYLLTTYPAEGIPDLTERMLQAHRILGRAMRVFYDHGNLAGTILQGDLAGSGLELRLTLNPITVEDLTRIWSVFP
;
A
#
# COMPACT_ATOMS: atom_id res chain seq x y z
N MET A 1 -18.64 -6.72 2.91
CA MET A 1 -17.44 -5.86 2.93
C MET A 1 -17.83 -4.63 3.72
N SER A 2 -17.11 -4.30 4.81
CA SER A 2 -17.33 -3.01 5.46
C SER A 2 -16.98 -1.90 4.47
N ASP A 3 -17.67 -0.77 4.58
CA ASP A 3 -17.36 0.46 3.84
C ASP A 3 -15.98 1.02 4.19
N SER A 4 -15.38 0.58 5.31
CA SER A 4 -14.03 0.95 5.76
C SER A 4 -12.90 0.10 5.16
N ALA A 5 -13.18 -1.05 4.53
CA ALA A 5 -12.16 -2.07 4.28
C ALA A 5 -10.93 -1.55 3.50
N ILE A 6 -11.12 -0.69 2.50
CA ILE A 6 -10.00 -0.10 1.73
C ILE A 6 -9.19 0.87 2.60
N ALA A 7 -9.87 1.67 3.43
CA ALA A 7 -9.23 2.60 4.35
C ALA A 7 -8.45 1.88 5.46
N ASP A 8 -8.98 0.76 5.95
CA ASP A 8 -8.32 -0.10 6.95
C ASP A 8 -7.08 -0.78 6.38
N ILE A 9 -7.09 -1.17 5.10
CA ILE A 9 -5.89 -1.65 4.40
C ILE A 9 -4.84 -0.53 4.33
N GLY A 10 -5.21 0.66 3.88
CA GLY A 10 -4.28 1.80 3.84
C GLY A 10 -3.66 2.09 5.21
N SER A 11 -4.50 2.11 6.26
CA SER A 11 -4.08 2.31 7.65
C SER A 11 -3.13 1.22 8.12
N THR A 12 -3.40 -0.03 7.76
CA THR A 12 -2.54 -1.19 8.06
C THR A 12 -1.16 -1.04 7.43
N LEU A 13 -1.08 -0.67 6.15
CA LEU A 13 0.20 -0.51 5.45
C LEU A 13 1.04 0.63 6.03
N ILE A 14 0.41 1.76 6.37
CA ILE A 14 1.10 2.87 7.03
C ILE A 14 1.56 2.51 8.43
N ALA A 15 0.70 1.87 9.23
CA ALA A 15 1.08 1.43 10.57
C ALA A 15 2.29 0.49 10.51
N LEU A 16 2.28 -0.46 9.59
CA LEU A 16 3.40 -1.38 9.34
C LEU A 16 4.69 -0.63 9.00
N LEU A 17 4.65 0.31 8.05
CA LEU A 17 5.82 1.10 7.68
C LEU A 17 6.31 1.95 8.85
N ARG A 18 5.43 2.69 9.52
CA ARG A 18 5.78 3.57 10.66
C ARG A 18 6.42 2.80 11.80
N GLN A 19 5.96 1.59 12.09
CA GLN A 19 6.54 0.74 13.14
C GLN A 19 7.95 0.23 12.79
N ASN A 20 8.26 0.04 11.51
CA ASN A 20 9.49 -0.64 11.06
C ASN A 20 10.54 0.29 10.42
N MET A 21 10.25 1.58 10.31
CA MET A 21 11.08 2.56 9.62
C MET A 21 11.68 3.65 10.51
N LEU A 22 11.48 3.60 11.84
CA LEU A 22 11.90 4.66 12.78
C LEU A 22 13.41 4.97 12.74
N ASP A 23 14.25 3.96 12.45
CA ASP A 23 15.70 4.14 12.31
C ASP A 23 16.12 4.90 11.04
N TYR A 24 15.19 5.02 10.07
CA TYR A 24 15.44 5.60 8.75
C TYR A 24 14.65 6.89 8.51
N VAL A 25 13.47 6.99 9.11
CA VAL A 25 12.57 8.14 9.05
C VAL A 25 12.18 8.47 10.50
N ALA A 26 12.74 9.56 11.02
CA ALA A 26 12.67 9.88 12.44
C ALA A 26 11.26 10.23 12.91
N ALA A 27 10.47 10.91 12.07
CA ALA A 27 9.10 11.31 12.37
C ALA A 27 8.11 10.43 11.59
N PRO A 28 7.24 9.64 12.27
CA PRO A 28 6.24 8.81 11.61
C PRO A 28 5.31 9.57 10.65
N GLU A 29 5.10 10.86 10.89
CA GLU A 29 4.28 11.77 10.08
C GLU A 29 4.87 11.98 8.68
N GLN A 30 6.19 11.80 8.52
CA GLN A 30 6.88 11.87 7.23
C GLN A 30 6.62 10.63 6.35
N ILE A 31 5.85 9.65 6.85
CA ILE A 31 5.35 8.49 6.10
C ILE A 31 3.83 8.64 5.95
N ALA A 32 3.35 8.86 4.73
CA ALA A 32 1.97 9.28 4.49
C ALA A 32 1.27 8.56 3.32
N LEU A 33 -0.07 8.46 3.40
CA LEU A 33 -0.94 8.04 2.28
C LEU A 33 -1.28 9.23 1.41
N VAL A 34 -0.37 9.58 0.52
CA VAL A 34 -0.52 10.74 -0.37
C VAL A 34 0.07 10.40 -1.73
N SER A 35 -0.42 11.07 -2.78
CA SER A 35 0.19 10.98 -4.10
C SER A 35 1.59 11.61 -4.12
N PRO A 36 2.45 11.21 -5.09
CA PRO A 36 3.74 11.87 -5.26
C PRO A 36 3.66 13.39 -5.48
N ALA A 37 2.59 13.87 -6.13
CA ALA A 37 2.35 15.29 -6.34
C ALA A 37 1.99 16.03 -5.04
N GLU A 38 1.22 15.40 -4.15
CA GLU A 38 0.90 15.98 -2.84
C GLU A 38 2.10 15.95 -1.89
N ALA A 39 2.95 14.93 -1.96
CA ALA A 39 4.18 14.86 -1.17
C ALA A 39 5.21 15.94 -1.57
N ALA A 40 5.15 16.42 -2.81
CA ALA A 40 6.08 17.44 -3.32
C ALA A 40 5.95 18.74 -2.52
N GLY A 41 7.08 19.25 -2.03
CA GLY A 41 7.12 20.49 -1.24
C GLY A 41 6.63 20.35 0.20
N GLN A 42 6.29 19.14 0.65
CA GLN A 42 6.02 18.83 2.05
C GLN A 42 7.23 18.13 2.69
N ASP A 43 7.30 18.14 4.02
CA ASP A 43 8.27 17.35 4.77
C ASP A 43 7.85 15.86 4.82
N ILE A 44 7.75 15.24 3.66
CA ILE A 44 7.42 13.82 3.50
C ILE A 44 8.67 13.09 3.00
N ARG A 45 9.02 11.99 3.67
CA ARG A 45 10.17 11.14 3.35
C ARG A 45 9.76 9.88 2.61
N MET A 46 8.52 9.47 2.75
CA MET A 46 7.93 8.31 2.09
C MET A 46 6.45 8.53 1.84
N SER A 47 6.00 8.27 0.63
CA SER A 47 4.57 8.28 0.30
C SER A 47 4.13 6.94 -0.27
N LEU A 48 2.91 6.55 0.11
CA LEU A 48 2.25 5.35 -0.37
C LEU A 48 0.91 5.74 -1.00
N PHE A 49 0.77 5.58 -2.31
CA PHE A 49 -0.38 6.08 -3.05
C PHE A 49 -1.18 4.95 -3.69
N LEU A 50 -2.47 4.82 -3.36
CA LEU A 50 -3.39 3.90 -4.04
C LEU A 50 -3.77 4.46 -5.40
N TYR A 51 -3.15 3.98 -6.47
CA TYR A 51 -3.37 4.51 -7.82
C TYR A 51 -4.37 3.70 -8.66
N SER A 52 -4.67 2.45 -8.27
CA SER A 52 -5.64 1.62 -8.97
C SER A 52 -6.29 0.60 -8.05
N VAL A 53 -7.57 0.32 -8.31
CA VAL A 53 -8.39 -0.69 -7.64
C VAL A 53 -9.06 -1.53 -8.71
N VAL A 54 -8.82 -2.83 -8.71
CA VAL A 54 -9.33 -3.75 -9.73
C VAL A 54 -10.01 -4.93 -9.05
N GLU A 55 -11.13 -5.41 -9.61
CA GLU A 55 -11.74 -6.66 -9.15
C GLU A 55 -10.85 -7.84 -9.53
N ASN A 56 -10.56 -8.73 -8.58
CA ASN A 56 -9.75 -9.91 -8.84
C ASN A 56 -10.58 -10.96 -9.61
N PRO A 57 -10.25 -11.24 -10.89
CA PRO A 57 -11.07 -12.11 -11.72
C PRO A 57 -10.93 -13.60 -11.34
N TYR A 58 -9.83 -13.99 -10.69
CA TYR A 58 -9.57 -15.38 -10.32
C TYR A 58 -10.37 -15.82 -9.10
N LEU A 59 -10.74 -14.88 -8.23
CA LEU A 59 -11.58 -15.11 -7.06
C LEU A 59 -13.08 -14.89 -7.34
N LYS A 60 -13.42 -14.49 -8.58
CA LYS A 60 -14.80 -14.25 -9.03
C LYS A 60 -15.58 -15.53 -9.38
N ASN A 61 -14.89 -16.65 -9.55
CA ASN A 61 -15.48 -17.89 -10.04
C ASN A 61 -16.23 -18.72 -8.99
N ASP A 62 -16.47 -18.20 -7.79
CA ASP A 62 -17.31 -18.91 -6.81
C ASP A 62 -18.79 -18.70 -7.17
N ASN A 63 -19.51 -19.79 -7.42
CA ASN A 63 -20.92 -19.71 -7.78
C ASN A 63 -21.73 -19.24 -6.55
N PRO A 64 -22.82 -18.48 -6.76
CA PRO A 64 -23.76 -18.17 -5.68
C PRO A 64 -24.19 -19.46 -4.98
N ARG A 65 -24.03 -19.50 -3.65
CA ARG A 65 -24.41 -20.68 -2.86
C ARG A 65 -25.85 -20.53 -2.41
N GLU A 66 -26.66 -21.56 -2.65
CA GLU A 66 -27.98 -21.64 -2.02
C GLU A 66 -27.82 -21.90 -0.53
N VAL A 67 -28.27 -20.95 0.30
CA VAL A 67 -28.34 -21.12 1.76
C VAL A 67 -29.66 -21.77 2.14
N ASN A 68 -30.73 -21.50 1.38
CA ASN A 68 -32.01 -22.20 1.43
C ASN A 68 -32.79 -21.98 0.12
N ALA A 69 -33.97 -22.60 -0.01
CA ALA A 69 -34.83 -22.56 -1.21
C ALA A 69 -35.24 -21.16 -1.71
N THR A 70 -34.99 -20.10 -0.92
CA THR A 70 -35.34 -18.72 -1.26
C THR A 70 -34.17 -17.74 -1.13
N ARG A 71 -32.99 -18.21 -0.71
CA ARG A 71 -31.86 -17.34 -0.39
C ARG A 71 -30.58 -17.86 -1.01
N LEU A 72 -30.09 -17.11 -1.99
CA LEU A 72 -28.75 -17.21 -2.54
C LEU A 72 -27.80 -16.28 -1.75
N VAL A 73 -26.59 -16.75 -1.50
CA VAL A 73 -25.47 -15.94 -1.00
C VAL A 73 -24.43 -15.83 -2.09
N TYR A 74 -24.15 -14.58 -2.49
CA TYR A 74 -23.11 -14.27 -3.46
C TYR A 74 -21.75 -14.22 -2.77
N PRO A 75 -20.68 -14.63 -3.46
CA PRO A 75 -19.33 -14.46 -2.93
C PRO A 75 -19.02 -12.97 -2.67
N PRO A 76 -18.14 -12.68 -1.70
CA PRO A 76 -17.70 -11.32 -1.45
C PRO A 76 -16.90 -10.76 -2.64
N LEU A 77 -16.97 -9.44 -2.83
CA LEU A 77 -16.13 -8.72 -3.80
C LEU A 77 -14.66 -8.90 -3.45
N SER A 78 -13.88 -9.46 -4.37
CA SER A 78 -12.44 -9.63 -4.24
C SER A 78 -11.74 -8.53 -5.02
N LEU A 79 -10.82 -7.80 -4.38
CA LEU A 79 -10.13 -6.65 -4.97
C LEU A 79 -8.62 -6.82 -4.93
N ASP A 80 -7.96 -6.38 -5.98
CA ASP A 80 -6.53 -6.11 -6.02
C ASP A 80 -6.32 -4.59 -5.91
N LEU A 81 -5.54 -4.18 -4.90
CA LEU A 81 -5.24 -2.77 -4.62
C LEU A 81 -3.79 -2.48 -5.00
N TYR A 82 -3.59 -1.56 -5.95
CA TYR A 82 -2.28 -1.23 -6.47
C TYR A 82 -1.75 0.06 -5.84
N TYR A 83 -0.69 -0.09 -5.07
CA TYR A 83 -0.02 1.02 -4.40
C TYR A 83 1.30 1.38 -5.08
N LEU A 84 1.58 2.68 -5.18
CA LEU A 84 2.86 3.24 -5.58
C LEU A 84 3.61 3.72 -4.34
N LEU A 85 4.77 3.13 -4.07
CA LEU A 85 5.66 3.55 -3.00
C LEU A 85 6.78 4.43 -3.56
N THR A 86 6.91 5.66 -3.06
CA THR A 86 7.97 6.59 -3.42
C THR A 86 8.66 7.13 -2.18
N THR A 87 9.94 7.49 -2.33
CA THR A 87 10.77 8.01 -1.24
C THR A 87 11.46 9.29 -1.65
N TYR A 88 11.61 10.19 -0.68
CA TYR A 88 12.17 11.52 -0.89
C TYR A 88 13.39 11.72 0.01
N PRO A 89 14.39 12.45 -0.49
CA PRO A 89 15.59 12.71 0.27
C PRO A 89 15.34 13.63 1.47
N ALA A 90 16.23 13.58 2.45
CA ALA A 90 16.32 14.64 3.45
C ALA A 90 16.77 15.96 2.81
N GLU A 91 16.29 17.07 3.36
CA GLU A 91 16.97 18.35 3.19
C GLU A 91 18.32 18.36 3.92
N GLY A 92 19.23 19.24 3.50
CA GLY A 92 20.51 19.45 4.19
C GLY A 92 21.73 18.67 3.68
N ILE A 93 21.57 17.74 2.72
CA ILE A 93 22.71 17.09 2.04
C ILE A 93 23.05 17.89 0.77
N PRO A 94 24.22 18.56 0.67
CA PRO A 94 24.56 19.40 -0.49
C PRO A 94 24.74 18.59 -1.78
N ASP A 95 25.34 17.41 -1.67
CA ASP A 95 25.58 16.53 -2.80
C ASP A 95 24.28 15.83 -3.25
N LEU A 96 23.88 16.05 -4.50
CA LEU A 96 22.62 15.53 -5.03
C LEU A 96 22.65 14.00 -5.15
N THR A 97 23.80 13.40 -5.44
CA THR A 97 23.93 11.94 -5.56
C THR A 97 23.82 11.27 -4.20
N GLU A 98 24.53 11.77 -3.19
CA GLU A 98 24.46 11.27 -1.81
C GLU A 98 23.04 11.40 -1.26
N ARG A 99 22.40 12.54 -1.54
CA ARG A 99 21.01 12.82 -1.20
C ARG A 99 20.06 11.77 -1.78
N MET A 100 20.19 11.43 -3.07
CA MET A 100 19.39 10.39 -3.71
C MET A 100 19.72 8.98 -3.21
N LEU A 101 20.99 8.67 -2.95
CA LEU A 101 21.39 7.39 -2.39
C LEU A 101 20.78 7.16 -0.99
N GLN A 102 20.62 8.20 -0.19
CA GLN A 102 19.89 8.11 1.08
C GLN A 102 18.42 7.73 0.85
N ALA A 103 17.72 8.38 -0.09
CA ALA A 103 16.34 8.04 -0.44
C ALA A 103 16.23 6.58 -0.93
N HIS A 104 17.16 6.12 -1.78
CA HIS A 104 17.20 4.73 -2.23
C HIS A 104 17.39 3.72 -1.11
N ARG A 105 18.18 4.05 -0.07
CA ARG A 105 18.34 3.19 1.12
C ARG A 105 17.02 3.07 1.89
N ILE A 106 16.28 4.16 2.02
CA ILE A 106 14.94 4.17 2.63
C ILE A 106 13.99 3.28 1.81
N LEU A 107 14.00 3.40 0.49
CA LEU A 107 13.18 2.56 -0.40
C LEU A 107 13.53 1.08 -0.25
N GLY A 108 14.82 0.73 -0.28
CA GLY A 108 15.27 -0.65 -0.10
C GLY A 108 14.86 -1.23 1.26
N ARG A 109 14.89 -0.42 2.33
CA ARG A 109 14.40 -0.84 3.64
C ARG A 109 12.88 -1.06 3.63
N ALA A 110 12.11 -0.16 3.05
CA ALA A 110 10.66 -0.28 2.96
C ALA A 110 10.23 -1.53 2.16
N MET A 111 10.90 -1.79 1.04
CA MET A 111 10.70 -3.01 0.25
C MET A 111 10.96 -4.27 1.08
N ARG A 112 12.02 -4.26 1.90
CA ARG A 112 12.30 -5.37 2.82
C ARG A 112 11.21 -5.53 3.87
N VAL A 113 10.72 -4.45 4.47
CA VAL A 113 9.62 -4.50 5.45
C VAL A 113 8.38 -5.17 4.83
N PHE A 114 7.98 -4.77 3.63
CA PHE A 114 6.84 -5.39 2.95
C PHE A 114 7.10 -6.84 2.56
N TYR A 115 8.32 -7.19 2.15
CA TYR A 115 8.67 -8.57 1.85
C TYR A 115 8.61 -9.47 3.09
N ASP A 116 9.19 -9.00 4.21
CA ASP A 116 9.22 -9.73 5.49
C ASP A 116 7.80 -9.89 6.08
N HIS A 117 6.86 -9.02 5.70
CA HIS A 117 5.45 -9.05 6.11
C HIS A 117 4.49 -9.31 4.93
N GLY A 118 4.92 -10.14 3.96
CA GLY A 118 4.17 -10.41 2.73
C GLY A 118 2.77 -11.00 2.92
N ASN A 119 2.48 -11.58 4.09
CA ASN A 119 1.14 -12.03 4.47
C ASN A 119 0.75 -11.33 5.79
N LEU A 120 -0.28 -10.49 5.74
CA LEU A 120 -0.79 -9.74 6.88
C LEU A 120 -2.11 -10.35 7.34
N ALA A 121 -2.18 -10.75 8.61
CA ALA A 121 -3.36 -11.36 9.20
C ALA A 121 -3.43 -11.08 10.71
N GLY A 122 -4.61 -11.23 11.29
CA GLY A 122 -4.78 -11.12 12.74
C GLY A 122 -4.59 -9.69 13.25
N THR A 123 -3.77 -9.51 14.29
CA THR A 123 -3.65 -8.25 15.05
C THR A 123 -2.82 -7.17 14.34
N ILE A 124 -2.13 -7.52 13.25
CA ILE A 124 -1.41 -6.53 12.44
C ILE A 124 -2.38 -5.66 11.63
N LEU A 125 -3.54 -6.22 11.27
CA LEU A 125 -4.59 -5.54 10.56
C LEU A 125 -5.22 -4.47 11.46
N GLN A 126 -5.64 -3.36 10.86
CA GLN A 126 -6.23 -2.21 11.55
C GLN A 126 -7.74 -2.14 11.30
N GLY A 127 -8.43 -1.34 12.12
CA GLY A 127 -9.87 -1.09 11.99
C GLY A 127 -10.71 -2.36 12.07
N ASP A 128 -11.71 -2.46 11.19
CA ASP A 128 -12.66 -3.58 11.17
C ASP A 128 -12.03 -4.87 10.62
N LEU A 129 -10.84 -4.79 10.02
CA LEU A 129 -10.11 -5.95 9.54
C LEU A 129 -9.40 -6.70 10.68
N ALA A 130 -9.11 -6.02 11.78
CA ALA A 130 -8.48 -6.62 12.95
C ALA A 130 -9.34 -7.76 13.51
N GLY A 131 -8.80 -8.98 13.56
CA GLY A 131 -9.53 -10.15 14.08
C GLY A 131 -10.68 -10.66 13.19
N SER A 132 -10.86 -10.10 11.99
CA SER A 132 -11.87 -10.56 11.02
C SER A 132 -11.57 -11.94 10.42
N GLY A 133 -10.35 -12.44 10.58
CA GLY A 133 -9.84 -13.64 9.91
C GLY A 133 -9.46 -13.41 8.44
N LEU A 134 -9.52 -12.16 7.95
CA LEU A 134 -9.02 -11.80 6.63
C LEU A 134 -7.49 -11.93 6.59
N GLU A 135 -6.98 -12.37 5.44
CA GLU A 135 -5.56 -12.37 5.13
C GLU A 135 -5.30 -11.46 3.92
N LEU A 136 -4.38 -10.51 4.06
CA LEU A 136 -3.92 -9.67 2.97
C LEU A 136 -2.57 -10.19 2.49
N ARG A 137 -2.43 -10.34 1.17
CA ARG A 137 -1.17 -10.71 0.55
C ARG A 137 -0.54 -9.51 -0.15
N LEU A 138 0.68 -9.18 0.23
CA LEU A 138 1.49 -8.16 -0.42
C LEU A 138 2.41 -8.81 -1.44
N THR A 139 2.32 -8.34 -2.68
CA THR A 139 3.19 -8.77 -3.77
C THR A 139 3.77 -7.56 -4.48
N LEU A 140 5.01 -7.68 -4.92
CA LEU A 140 5.58 -6.68 -5.81
C LEU A 140 4.92 -6.83 -7.18
N ASN A 141 4.25 -5.78 -7.64
CA ASN A 141 3.66 -5.75 -8.97
C ASN A 141 4.72 -5.33 -10.00
N PRO A 142 5.11 -6.18 -10.96
CA PRO A 142 5.94 -5.76 -12.08
C PRO A 142 5.13 -4.84 -13.00
N ILE A 143 5.39 -3.54 -12.96
CA ILE A 143 4.70 -2.55 -13.80
C ILE A 143 5.34 -2.55 -15.19
N THR A 144 4.52 -2.59 -16.25
CA THR A 144 5.02 -2.43 -17.62
C THR A 144 5.48 -0.99 -17.88
N VAL A 145 6.34 -0.79 -18.88
CA VAL A 145 6.79 0.57 -19.25
C VAL A 145 5.62 1.47 -19.69
N GLU A 146 4.62 0.90 -20.35
CA GLU A 146 3.41 1.62 -20.78
C GLU A 146 2.57 2.07 -19.59
N ASP A 147 2.35 1.20 -18.61
CA ASP A 147 1.61 1.53 -17.39
C ASP A 147 2.36 2.57 -16.54
N LEU A 148 3.70 2.45 -16.46
CA LEU A 148 4.53 3.47 -15.82
C LEU A 148 4.33 4.83 -16.49
N THR A 149 4.39 4.89 -17.83
CA THR A 149 4.22 6.14 -18.58
C THR A 149 2.86 6.78 -18.31
N ARG A 150 1.80 5.98 -18.21
CA ARG A 150 0.46 6.47 -17.85
C ARG A 150 0.43 7.01 -16.42
N ILE A 151 0.96 6.27 -15.46
CA ILE A 151 1.01 6.70 -14.05
C ILE A 151 1.73 8.05 -13.93
N TRP A 152 2.89 8.20 -14.57
CA TRP A 152 3.67 9.44 -14.52
C TRP A 152 3.00 10.61 -15.25
N SER A 153 2.18 10.36 -16.28
CA SER A 153 1.46 11.41 -17.01
C SER A 153 0.34 12.09 -16.20
N VAL A 154 -0.09 11.49 -15.09
CA VAL A 154 -1.15 12.03 -14.23
C VAL A 154 -0.61 13.04 -13.21
N PHE A 155 0.69 13.01 -12.93
CA PHE A 155 1.32 13.96 -12.02
C PHE A 155 1.83 15.19 -12.79
N PRO A 156 1.49 16.42 -12.34
CA PRO A 156 1.89 17.66 -12.99
C PRO A 156 3.39 17.99 -12.81
#